data_AF-A0A076LPU6-F1
#
_entry.id   AF-A0A076LPU6-F1
#
_cell.length_a   1.000
_cell.length_b   1.000
_cell.length_c   1.000
_cell.angle_alpha   90.00
_cell.angle_beta   90.00
_cell.angle_gamma   90.00
#
_symmetry.space_group_name_H-M   'P 1'
#
loop_
_entity.id
_entity.type
_entity.pdbx_description
1 polymer ?
#
loop_
_entity_poly.entity_id
_entity_poly.type
_entity_poly.pdbx_seq_one_letter_code
_entity_poly.pdbx_strand_id
1 'polypeptide(L)'
;MDVVNSTSDEELLEIIQGGKTIVIDPGFFSVDWVALEEGEVRYHSSGTSLKAMSVLLQETNLLIRADHGGAPGIEKIEKAIRAGKQEIFLYGEKVSITDYFKKASIQVAQSALIPMRSSMREDGMDADVVLLAGGGAEAYREAAKELFPKSRIILPDDSVAANARGFWFCG
;
A
#
# COMPACT_ATOMS: atom_id res chain seq x y z
N MET A 1 4.68 7.41 -14.28
CA MET A 1 4.55 6.19 -13.43
C MET A 1 4.39 5.00 -14.37
N ASP A 2 5.13 3.91 -14.15
CA ASP A 2 5.26 2.79 -15.11
C ASP A 2 3.95 2.16 -15.58
N VAL A 3 2.91 2.19 -14.74
CA VAL A 3 1.60 1.60 -15.05
C VAL A 3 0.95 2.22 -16.29
N VAL A 4 1.30 3.45 -16.64
CA VAL A 4 0.85 4.15 -17.86
C VAL A 4 1.52 3.59 -19.13
N ASN A 5 2.67 2.92 -19.02
CA ASN A 5 3.47 2.49 -20.17
C ASN A 5 3.64 0.96 -20.28
N SER A 6 3.48 0.22 -19.17
CA SER A 6 3.57 -1.25 -19.15
C SER A 6 2.22 -1.95 -19.26
N THR A 7 1.11 -1.21 -19.12
CA THR A 7 -0.22 -1.77 -19.31
C THR A 7 -0.60 -1.78 -20.79
N SER A 8 -1.15 -2.90 -21.26
CA SER A 8 -1.86 -2.99 -22.55
C SER A 8 -3.34 -2.64 -22.43
N ASP A 9 -3.74 -2.14 -21.25
CA ASP A 9 -5.09 -1.75 -20.89
C ASP A 9 -5.36 -0.31 -21.35
N GLU A 10 -5.80 -0.15 -22.58
CA GLU A 10 -6.12 1.15 -23.19
C GLU A 10 -7.17 1.92 -22.37
N GLU A 11 -8.15 1.23 -21.79
CA GLU A 11 -9.20 1.82 -20.95
C GLU A 11 -8.62 2.43 -19.67
N LEU A 12 -7.66 1.75 -19.02
CA LEU A 12 -6.95 2.31 -17.86
C LEU A 12 -6.18 3.59 -18.21
N LEU A 13 -5.57 3.65 -19.40
CA LEU A 13 -4.84 4.84 -19.86
C LEU A 13 -5.76 6.01 -20.12
N GLU A 14 -6.91 5.76 -20.76
CA GLU A 14 -7.94 6.79 -20.96
C GLU A 14 -8.43 7.36 -19.63
N ILE A 15 -8.66 6.51 -18.61
CA ILE A 15 -9.07 6.97 -17.28
C ILE A 15 -7.96 7.76 -16.59
N ILE A 16 -6.70 7.36 -16.71
CA ILE A 16 -5.58 8.10 -16.10
C ILE A 16 -5.43 9.49 -16.75
N GLN A 17 -5.68 9.61 -18.06
CA GLN A 17 -5.56 10.87 -18.81
C GLN A 17 -6.78 11.79 -18.69
N GLY A 18 -7.99 11.24 -18.57
CA GLY A 18 -9.23 12.01 -18.60
C GLY A 18 -10.07 11.97 -17.32
N GLY A 19 -9.72 11.10 -16.38
CA GLY A 19 -10.45 10.89 -15.13
C GLY A 19 -9.63 11.24 -13.89
N LYS A 20 -10.15 10.83 -12.74
CA LYS A 20 -9.53 11.03 -11.43
C LYS A 20 -8.85 9.76 -10.95
N THR A 21 -7.53 9.83 -10.83
CA THR A 21 -6.70 8.69 -10.40
C THR A 21 -6.01 8.99 -9.09
N ILE A 22 -6.08 8.06 -8.14
CA ILE A 22 -5.35 8.15 -6.88
C ILE A 22 -4.26 7.10 -6.86
N VAL A 23 -3.02 7.53 -6.71
CA VAL A 23 -1.90 6.62 -6.48
C VAL A 23 -1.63 6.53 -4.98
N ILE A 24 -1.48 5.32 -4.46
CA ILE A 24 -1.05 5.04 -3.08
C ILE A 24 0.22 4.20 -3.14
N ASP A 25 1.30 4.68 -2.53
CA ASP A 25 2.61 4.06 -2.54
C ASP A 25 3.10 3.78 -1.11
N PRO A 26 2.68 2.64 -0.50
CA PRO A 26 3.24 2.16 0.75
C PRO A 26 4.68 1.63 0.58
N GLY A 27 5.63 2.43 1.04
CA GLY A 27 7.03 2.08 1.21
C GLY A 27 7.35 1.53 2.61
N PHE A 28 8.64 1.44 2.91
CA PHE A 28 9.10 0.93 4.22
C PHE A 28 8.90 1.96 5.35
N PHE A 29 9.21 3.23 5.09
CA PHE A 29 9.17 4.32 6.08
C PHE A 29 8.03 5.31 5.89
N SER A 30 7.51 5.45 4.67
CA SER A 30 6.37 6.32 4.34
C SER A 30 5.33 5.56 3.52
N VAL A 31 4.10 6.09 3.56
CA VAL A 31 3.06 5.83 2.58
C VAL A 31 2.78 7.16 1.91
N ASP A 32 3.10 7.25 0.64
CA ASP A 32 2.88 8.45 -0.16
C ASP A 32 1.60 8.29 -0.98
N TRP A 33 0.92 9.40 -1.26
CA TRP A 33 -0.19 9.40 -2.21
C TRP A 33 -0.19 10.62 -3.08
N VAL A 34 -0.67 10.41 -4.30
CA VAL A 34 -0.79 11.45 -5.32
C VAL A 34 -2.17 11.38 -5.93
N ALA A 35 -2.87 12.51 -5.92
CA ALA A 35 -4.11 12.67 -6.66
C ALA A 35 -3.80 13.25 -8.04
N LEU A 36 -4.34 12.61 -9.07
CA LEU A 36 -4.30 13.04 -10.46
C LEU A 36 -5.72 13.33 -10.92
N GLU A 37 -5.90 14.40 -11.67
CA GLU A 37 -7.16 14.72 -12.33
C GLU A 37 -6.84 15.19 -13.74
N GLU A 38 -7.40 14.49 -14.73
CA GLU A 38 -7.10 14.72 -16.16
C GLU A 38 -5.58 14.67 -16.45
N GLY A 39 -4.88 13.71 -15.83
CA GLY A 39 -3.44 13.53 -15.95
C GLY A 39 -2.57 14.53 -15.17
N GLU A 40 -3.15 15.57 -14.57
CA GLU A 40 -2.42 16.61 -13.84
C GLU A 40 -2.41 16.38 -12.32
N VAL A 41 -1.29 16.70 -11.66
CA VAL A 41 -1.13 16.49 -10.22
C VAL A 41 -1.91 17.53 -9.40
N ARG A 42 -2.72 17.05 -8.47
CA ARG A 42 -3.40 17.87 -7.44
C ARG A 42 -2.57 17.88 -6.15
N TYR A 43 -1.66 18.85 -6.05
CA TYR A 43 -0.70 18.92 -4.94
C TYR A 43 -1.34 19.07 -3.55
N HIS A 44 -2.46 19.78 -3.39
CA HIS A 44 -3.15 19.90 -2.09
C HIS A 44 -3.78 18.59 -1.62
N SER A 45 -4.07 17.68 -2.55
CA SER A 45 -4.67 16.37 -2.32
C SER A 45 -3.65 15.24 -2.37
N SER A 46 -2.37 15.60 -2.37
CA SER A 46 -1.23 14.70 -2.35
C SER A 46 -0.48 14.86 -1.03
N GLY A 47 0.17 13.81 -0.54
CA GLY A 47 0.82 13.86 0.76
C GLY A 47 1.51 12.57 1.16
N THR A 48 1.90 12.52 2.44
CA THR A 48 2.65 11.41 3.02
C THR A 48 2.19 11.08 4.43
N SER A 49 2.35 9.82 4.83
CA SER A 49 2.07 9.30 6.16
C SER A 49 3.24 8.42 6.62
N LEU A 50 3.68 8.58 7.86
CA LEU A 50 4.75 7.76 8.44
C LEU A 50 4.27 6.38 8.92
N LYS A 51 2.98 6.09 8.80
CA LYS A 51 2.39 4.80 9.18
C LYS A 51 2.60 3.78 8.06
N ALA A 52 3.84 3.39 7.83
CA ALA A 52 4.24 2.57 6.69
C ALA A 52 4.48 1.09 7.08
N MET A 53 5.16 0.33 6.22
CA MET A 53 5.43 -1.09 6.46
C MET A 53 6.24 -1.35 7.73
N SER A 54 7.15 -0.45 8.12
CA SER A 54 7.89 -0.55 9.38
C SER A 54 6.95 -0.60 10.61
N VAL A 55 5.92 0.25 10.63
CA VAL A 55 4.89 0.27 11.68
C VAL A 55 4.04 -1.00 11.63
N LEU A 56 3.70 -1.48 10.44
CA LEU A 56 2.96 -2.73 10.25
C LEU A 56 3.74 -3.94 10.79
N LEU A 57 5.04 -4.03 10.54
CA LEU A 57 5.90 -5.09 11.06
C LEU A 57 6.05 -5.00 12.59
N GLN A 58 6.11 -3.78 13.15
CA GLN A 58 6.08 -3.56 14.60
C GLN A 58 4.78 -4.09 15.21
N GLU A 59 3.62 -3.74 14.63
CA GLU A 59 2.32 -4.19 15.11
C GLU A 59 2.18 -5.71 14.99
N THR A 60 2.62 -6.30 13.88
CA THR A 60 2.67 -7.76 13.70
C THR A 60 3.45 -8.44 14.82
N ASN A 61 4.62 -7.89 15.17
CA ASN A 61 5.46 -8.41 16.23
C ASN A 61 4.81 -8.25 17.62
N LEU A 62 4.08 -7.16 17.86
CA LEU A 62 3.33 -6.92 19.10
C LEU A 62 2.17 -7.90 19.27
N LEU A 63 1.40 -8.15 18.21
CA LEU A 63 0.29 -9.11 18.24
C LEU A 63 0.79 -10.53 18.53
N ILE A 64 1.89 -10.96 17.89
CA ILE A 64 2.51 -12.26 18.19
C ILE A 64 2.95 -12.32 19.66
N ARG A 65 3.55 -11.24 20.18
CA ARG A 65 3.99 -11.16 21.58
C ARG A 65 2.84 -11.28 22.56
N ALA A 66 1.71 -10.65 22.27
CA ALA A 66 0.53 -10.69 23.12
C ALA A 66 -0.02 -12.13 23.25
N ASP A 67 -0.07 -12.87 22.14
CA ASP A 67 -0.67 -14.21 22.10
C ASP A 67 0.29 -15.32 22.56
N HIS A 68 1.60 -15.18 22.31
CA HIS A 68 2.60 -16.23 22.58
C HIS A 68 3.58 -15.91 23.72
N GLY A 69 3.45 -14.75 24.38
CA GLY A 69 4.32 -14.32 25.48
C GLY A 69 5.74 -13.89 25.06
N GLY A 70 6.08 -13.97 23.78
CA GLY A 70 7.37 -13.58 23.21
C GLY A 70 7.26 -13.22 21.74
N ALA A 71 8.29 -12.56 21.20
CA ALA A 71 8.24 -12.01 19.85
C ALA A 71 9.44 -12.47 19.01
N PRO A 72 9.25 -12.79 17.71
CA PRO A 72 10.34 -13.18 16.83
C PRO A 72 11.32 -12.04 16.50
N GLY A 73 10.85 -10.78 16.55
CA GLY A 73 11.60 -9.60 16.15
C GLY A 73 11.27 -9.14 14.71
N ILE A 74 11.31 -7.82 14.50
CA ILE A 74 10.93 -7.16 13.24
C ILE A 74 11.72 -7.70 12.05
N GLU A 75 13.05 -7.76 12.17
CA GLU A 75 13.94 -8.23 11.09
C GLU A 75 13.61 -9.67 10.67
N LYS A 76 13.32 -10.56 11.64
CA LYS A 76 12.98 -11.96 11.38
C LYS A 76 11.62 -12.07 10.66
N ILE A 77 10.65 -11.26 11.06
CA ILE A 77 9.33 -11.19 10.42
C ILE A 77 9.46 -10.64 9.00
N GLU A 78 10.17 -9.53 8.81
CA GLU A 78 10.40 -8.92 7.51
C GLU A 78 11.07 -9.91 6.53
N LYS A 79 12.14 -10.56 6.97
CA LYS A 79 12.85 -11.56 6.16
C LYS A 79 11.96 -12.74 5.79
N ALA A 80 11.10 -13.17 6.70
CA ALA A 80 10.17 -14.26 6.45
C ALA A 80 9.10 -13.87 5.41
N ILE A 81 8.53 -12.67 5.52
CA ILE A 81 7.55 -12.14 4.55
C ILE A 81 8.18 -12.00 3.17
N ARG A 82 9.38 -11.40 3.09
CA ARG A 82 10.10 -11.25 1.81
C ARG A 82 10.45 -12.59 1.17
N ALA A 83 10.66 -13.62 1.98
CA ALA A 83 10.90 -14.99 1.51
C ALA A 83 9.59 -15.78 1.24
N GLY A 84 8.42 -15.16 1.32
CA GLY A 84 7.12 -15.80 1.09
C GLY A 84 6.74 -16.85 2.14
N LYS A 85 7.36 -16.81 3.33
CA LYS A 85 7.07 -17.76 4.40
C LYS A 85 5.74 -17.44 5.05
N GLN A 86 4.95 -18.49 5.27
CA GLN A 86 3.67 -18.41 5.98
C GLN A 86 3.87 -18.49 7.50
N GLU A 87 4.94 -19.13 7.95
CA GLU A 87 5.17 -19.47 9.35
C GLU A 87 6.61 -19.16 9.80
N ILE A 88 6.78 -18.90 11.10
CA ILE A 88 8.07 -18.81 11.78
C ILE A 88 8.06 -19.63 13.06
N PHE A 89 9.25 -20.08 13.45
CA PHE A 89 9.43 -20.69 14.77
C PHE A 89 9.57 -19.64 15.88
N LEU A 90 8.79 -19.84 16.95
CA LEU A 90 8.87 -19.14 18.22
C LEU A 90 8.68 -20.17 19.34
N TYR A 91 9.65 -20.28 20.25
CA TYR A 91 9.65 -21.28 21.34
C TYR A 91 9.43 -22.74 20.91
N GLY A 92 9.88 -23.11 19.70
CA GLY A 92 9.70 -24.46 19.15
C GLY A 92 8.35 -24.68 18.46
N GLU A 93 7.44 -23.71 18.51
CA GLU A 93 6.14 -23.76 17.84
C GLU A 93 6.16 -22.98 16.54
N LYS A 94 5.32 -23.40 15.58
CA LYS A 94 5.08 -22.69 14.34
C LYS A 94 4.00 -21.64 14.56
N VAL A 95 4.34 -20.38 14.34
CA VAL A 95 3.44 -19.24 14.43
C VAL A 95 3.14 -18.72 13.02
N SER A 96 1.85 -18.57 12.71
CA SER A 96 1.36 -18.06 11.41
C SER A 96 1.65 -16.57 11.26
N ILE A 97 2.64 -16.20 10.45
CA ILE A 97 3.00 -14.80 10.23
C ILE A 97 1.90 -14.10 9.45
N THR A 98 1.34 -14.77 8.46
CA THR A 98 0.38 -14.16 7.53
C THR A 98 -0.92 -13.78 8.22
N ASP A 99 -1.37 -14.53 9.22
CA ASP A 99 -2.54 -14.17 10.01
C ASP A 99 -2.31 -12.90 10.84
N TYR A 100 -1.18 -12.81 11.55
CA TYR A 100 -0.85 -11.62 12.34
C TYR A 100 -0.54 -10.41 11.45
N PHE A 101 0.14 -10.61 10.32
CA PHE A 101 0.41 -9.58 9.35
C PHE A 101 -0.90 -9.02 8.76
N LYS A 102 -1.85 -9.91 8.42
CA LYS A 102 -3.17 -9.50 7.93
C LYS A 102 -3.94 -8.72 9.01
N LYS A 103 -3.96 -9.18 10.26
CA LYS A 103 -4.58 -8.45 11.39
C LYS A 103 -3.96 -7.06 11.56
N ALA A 104 -2.64 -6.96 11.56
CA ALA A 104 -1.92 -5.70 11.66
C ALA A 104 -2.22 -4.77 10.47
N SER A 105 -2.28 -5.31 9.25
CA SER A 105 -2.54 -4.54 8.03
C SER A 105 -3.88 -3.81 8.06
N ILE A 106 -4.94 -4.44 8.58
CA ILE A 106 -6.27 -3.81 8.70
C ILE A 106 -6.16 -2.53 9.54
N GLN A 107 -5.49 -2.59 10.68
CA GLN A 107 -5.36 -1.45 11.58
C GLN A 107 -4.43 -0.38 11.03
N VAL A 108 -3.23 -0.77 10.59
CA VAL A 108 -2.19 0.17 10.17
C VAL A 108 -2.57 0.85 8.86
N ALA A 109 -3.04 0.10 7.85
CA ALA A 109 -3.39 0.66 6.56
C ALA A 109 -4.58 1.64 6.67
N GLN A 110 -5.64 1.28 7.40
CA GLN A 110 -6.76 2.21 7.65
C GLN A 110 -6.26 3.49 8.34
N SER A 111 -5.39 3.36 9.34
CA SER A 111 -4.85 4.50 10.07
C SER A 111 -3.91 5.37 9.23
N ALA A 112 -3.19 4.77 8.28
CA ALA A 112 -2.29 5.43 7.36
C ALA A 112 -3.01 6.24 6.29
N LEU A 113 -4.24 5.85 5.92
CA LEU A 113 -5.07 6.54 4.92
C LEU A 113 -5.97 7.65 5.50
N ILE A 114 -6.01 7.83 6.83
CA ILE A 114 -6.76 8.93 7.45
C ILE A 114 -6.28 10.31 6.95
N PRO A 115 -4.95 10.62 6.93
CA PRO A 115 -4.46 11.91 6.43
C PRO A 115 -4.82 12.13 4.96
N MET A 116 -4.77 11.09 4.13
CA MET A 116 -5.18 11.14 2.72
C MET A 116 -6.64 11.61 2.58
N ARG A 117 -7.56 10.96 3.31
CA ARG A 117 -8.97 11.37 3.32
C ARG A 117 -9.15 12.83 3.74
N SER A 118 -8.31 13.31 4.66
CA SER A 118 -8.35 14.72 5.06
C SER A 118 -7.85 15.65 3.96
N SER A 119 -6.76 15.30 3.27
CA SER A 119 -6.20 16.11 2.18
C SER A 119 -7.14 16.21 0.98
N MET A 120 -7.92 15.16 0.71
CA MET A 120 -8.82 15.07 -0.44
C MET A 120 -10.24 15.57 -0.15
N ARG A 121 -10.50 16.19 1.01
CA ARG A 121 -11.85 16.57 1.44
C ARG A 121 -12.51 17.57 0.48
N GLU A 122 -11.74 18.52 -0.04
CA GLU A 122 -12.24 19.60 -0.89
C GLU A 122 -12.44 19.13 -2.34
N ASP A 123 -11.52 18.29 -2.84
CA ASP A 123 -11.59 17.76 -4.22
C ASP A 123 -12.55 16.58 -4.38
N GLY A 124 -12.92 15.92 -3.30
CA GLY A 124 -13.76 14.72 -3.31
C GLY A 124 -12.96 13.41 -3.35
N MET A 125 -13.65 12.33 -2.98
CA MET A 125 -13.13 10.95 -2.90
C MET A 125 -13.62 10.06 -4.05
N ASP A 126 -14.22 10.66 -5.07
CA ASP A 126 -14.79 10.06 -6.28
C ASP A 126 -13.70 9.74 -7.31
N ALA A 127 -12.74 8.92 -6.92
CA ALA A 127 -11.74 8.41 -7.85
C ALA A 127 -12.37 7.42 -8.85
N ASP A 128 -11.99 7.49 -10.11
CA ASP A 128 -12.32 6.45 -11.10
C ASP A 128 -11.42 5.23 -10.91
N VAL A 129 -10.14 5.49 -10.66
CA VAL A 129 -9.09 4.47 -10.48
C VAL A 129 -8.29 4.76 -9.22
N VAL A 130 -7.95 3.69 -8.49
CA VAL A 130 -6.94 3.73 -7.43
C VAL A 130 -5.81 2.77 -7.79
N LEU A 131 -4.61 3.30 -7.87
CA LEU A 131 -3.41 2.55 -8.20
C LEU A 131 -2.56 2.32 -6.95
N LEU A 132 -2.31 1.05 -6.63
CA LEU A 132 -1.45 0.65 -5.51
C LEU A 132 -0.05 0.34 -6.02
N ALA A 133 0.93 1.09 -5.54
CA ALA A 133 2.35 0.95 -5.88
C ALA A 133 3.17 0.58 -4.63
N GLY A 134 4.47 0.33 -4.80
CA GLY A 134 5.38 0.08 -3.70
C GLY A 134 5.35 -1.35 -3.16
N GLY A 135 6.29 -1.65 -2.27
CA GLY A 135 6.44 -3.00 -1.70
C GLY A 135 5.38 -3.39 -0.66
N GLY A 136 4.64 -2.41 -0.14
CA GLY A 136 3.52 -2.65 0.77
C GLY A 136 2.15 -2.72 0.09
N ALA A 137 2.08 -2.66 -1.24
CA ALA A 137 0.84 -2.45 -1.99
C ALA A 137 -0.28 -3.43 -1.61
N GLU A 138 0.03 -4.74 -1.54
CA GLU A 138 -0.94 -5.78 -1.18
C GLU A 138 -1.50 -5.59 0.23
N ALA A 139 -0.68 -5.14 1.19
CA ALA A 139 -1.12 -4.90 2.56
C ALA A 139 -2.13 -3.73 2.67
N TYR A 140 -2.17 -2.84 1.68
CA TYR A 140 -3.05 -1.68 1.64
C TYR A 140 -4.32 -1.90 0.80
N ARG A 141 -4.40 -3.03 0.10
CA ARG A 141 -5.47 -3.30 -0.88
C ARG A 141 -6.88 -3.24 -0.30
N GLU A 142 -7.10 -3.87 0.85
CA GLU A 142 -8.43 -3.89 1.46
C GLU A 142 -8.82 -2.52 2.03
N ALA A 143 -7.87 -1.80 2.63
CA ALA A 143 -8.12 -0.44 3.12
C ALA A 143 -8.43 0.54 1.97
N ALA A 144 -7.75 0.39 0.82
CA ALA A 144 -8.02 1.17 -0.38
C ALA A 144 -9.42 0.88 -0.94
N LYS A 145 -9.83 -0.40 -1.01
CA LYS A 145 -11.20 -0.78 -1.43
C LYS A 145 -12.27 -0.21 -0.50
N GLU A 146 -12.04 -0.23 0.80
CA GLU A 146 -12.99 0.32 1.76
C GLU A 146 -13.14 1.85 1.59
N LEU A 147 -12.03 2.53 1.33
CA LEU A 147 -12.01 3.98 1.12
C LEU A 147 -12.61 4.39 -0.22
N PHE A 148 -12.42 3.56 -1.26
CA PHE A 148 -12.81 3.81 -2.64
C PHE A 148 -13.66 2.65 -3.21
N PRO A 149 -14.86 2.40 -2.66
CA PRO A 149 -15.62 1.17 -2.94
C PRO A 149 -16.18 1.08 -4.36
N LYS A 150 -16.24 2.20 -5.08
CA LYS A 150 -16.73 2.27 -6.47
C LYS A 150 -15.60 2.34 -7.50
N SER A 151 -14.38 2.61 -7.07
CA SER A 151 -13.25 2.83 -7.94
C SER A 151 -12.66 1.50 -8.40
N ARG A 152 -12.07 1.50 -9.59
CA ARG A 152 -11.30 0.37 -10.10
C ARG A 152 -9.95 0.34 -9.36
N ILE A 153 -9.74 -0.67 -8.51
CA ILE A 153 -8.47 -0.87 -7.80
C ILE A 153 -7.50 -1.64 -8.69
N ILE A 154 -6.36 -1.03 -8.99
CA ILE A 154 -5.26 -1.62 -9.76
C ILE A 154 -4.09 -1.93 -8.85
N LEU A 155 -3.62 -3.18 -8.91
CA LEU A 155 -2.40 -3.63 -8.25
C LEU A 155 -1.52 -4.28 -9.32
N PRO A 156 -0.42 -3.62 -9.75
CA PRO A 156 0.50 -4.19 -10.72
C PRO A 156 1.22 -5.43 -10.19
N ASP A 157 1.52 -6.40 -11.06
CA ASP A 157 2.21 -7.65 -10.71
C ASP A 157 3.60 -7.41 -10.08
N ASP A 158 4.26 -6.31 -10.43
CA ASP A 158 5.50 -5.85 -9.83
C ASP A 158 5.37 -4.40 -9.35
N SER A 159 4.60 -4.24 -8.27
CA SER A 159 4.37 -2.95 -7.62
C SER A 159 5.65 -2.32 -7.04
N VAL A 160 6.65 -3.14 -6.68
CA VAL A 160 7.92 -2.69 -6.08
C VAL A 160 8.74 -1.87 -7.08
N ALA A 161 8.81 -2.30 -8.34
CA ALA A 161 9.60 -1.60 -9.35
C ALA A 161 8.79 -0.56 -10.16
N ALA A 162 7.50 -0.36 -9.86
CA ALA A 162 6.64 0.60 -10.56
C ALA A 162 7.18 2.04 -10.55
N ASN A 163 7.78 2.47 -9.43
CA ASN A 163 8.43 3.78 -9.32
C ASN A 163 9.73 3.85 -10.12
N ALA A 164 10.58 2.84 -9.99
CA ALA A 164 11.88 2.78 -10.68
C ALA A 164 11.71 2.80 -12.21
N ARG A 165 10.74 2.03 -12.72
CA ARG A 165 10.40 2.04 -14.14
C ARG A 165 9.80 3.39 -14.56
N GLY A 166 8.95 4.00 -13.73
CA GLY A 166 8.43 5.35 -13.97
C GLY A 166 9.54 6.39 -14.12
N PHE A 167 10.56 6.36 -13.25
CA PHE A 167 11.71 7.26 -13.35
C PHE A 167 12.56 7.00 -14.60
N TRP A 168 12.77 5.74 -14.99
CA TRP A 168 13.51 5.40 -16.20
C TRP A 168 12.85 5.96 -17.47
N PHE A 169 11.52 5.96 -17.55
CA PHE A 169 10.81 6.44 -18.74
C PHE A 169 10.67 7.97 -18.80
N CYS A 170 10.63 8.65 -17.66
CA CYS A 170 10.41 10.10 -17.59
C CYS A 170 11.70 10.92 -17.41
N GLY A 171 12.84 10.28 -17.16
CA GLY A 171 14.16 10.90 -17.02
C GLY A 171 14.97 10.86 -18.32
#